data_AF-L8HTV4-F1
#
_entry.id   AF-L8HTV4-F1
#
_cell.length_a   1.000
_cell.length_b   1.000
_cell.length_c   1.000
_cell.angle_alpha   90.00
_cell.angle_beta   90.00
_cell.angle_gamma   90.00
#
_symmetry.space_group_name_H-M   'P 1'
#
loop_
_entity.id
_entity.type
_entity.pdbx_description
1 polymer ?
#
loop_
_entity_poly.entity_id
_entity_poly.type
_entity_poly.pdbx_seq_one_letter_code
_entity_poly.pdbx_strand_id
1 'polypeptide(L)'
;QVEPHRRQNCGHPGITAKECKDKHCCFDNTVRGVPWCFHAEPVILSETCQVEPHQRRNCGHPSITAKECKEKGCCFDNTVRGVPWCF
;
A
#
# COMPACT_ATOMS: atom_id res chain seq x y z
N GLN A 1 -5.74 -1.47 -4.86
CA GLN A 1 -7.05 -1.84 -4.29
C GLN A 1 -6.79 -2.61 -3.01
N VAL A 2 -7.31 -2.17 -1.86
CA VAL A 2 -7.00 -2.78 -0.55
C VAL A 2 -7.89 -4.02 -0.32
N GLU A 3 -7.30 -5.15 0.05
CA GLU A 3 -8.06 -6.34 0.46
C GLU A 3 -9.04 -6.03 1.60
N PRO A 4 -10.30 -6.53 1.57
CA PRO A 4 -11.32 -6.19 2.56
C PRO A 4 -10.90 -6.32 4.03
N HIS A 5 -10.21 -7.40 4.37
CA HIS A 5 -9.76 -7.67 5.75
C HIS A 5 -8.58 -6.78 6.19
N ARG A 6 -7.90 -6.12 5.26
CA ARG A 6 -6.77 -5.21 5.53
C ARG A 6 -7.19 -3.74 5.52
N ARG A 7 -8.48 -3.45 5.32
CA ARG A 7 -9.01 -2.07 5.26
C ARG A 7 -8.91 -1.40 6.62
N GLN A 8 -8.30 -0.21 6.62
CA GLN A 8 -8.29 0.68 7.78
C GLN A 8 -9.37 1.75 7.58
N ASN A 9 -10.27 1.89 8.55
CA ASN A 9 -11.38 2.84 8.49
C ASN A 9 -10.89 4.28 8.34
N CYS A 10 -11.49 5.02 7.41
CA CYS A 10 -11.21 6.44 7.13
C CYS A 10 -12.47 7.34 7.26
N GLY A 11 -13.63 6.74 7.56
CA GLY A 11 -14.92 7.45 7.61
C GLY A 11 -15.67 7.29 8.94
N HIS A 12 -16.83 7.94 9.02
CA HIS A 12 -17.82 7.64 10.06
C HIS A 12 -18.88 6.67 9.53
N PRO A 13 -19.64 5.98 10.40
CA PRO A 13 -20.78 5.19 9.97
C PRO A 13 -21.77 6.01 9.13
N GLY A 14 -22.28 5.42 8.05
CA GLY A 14 -23.23 6.10 7.15
C GLY A 14 -22.63 7.14 6.19
N ILE A 15 -21.29 7.29 6.15
CA ILE A 15 -20.61 8.19 5.20
C ILE A 15 -20.97 7.87 3.75
N THR A 16 -21.20 8.91 2.94
CA THR A 16 -21.46 8.74 1.51
C THR A 16 -20.16 8.47 0.72
N ALA A 17 -20.29 7.90 -0.48
CA ALA A 17 -19.15 7.69 -1.36
C ALA A 17 -18.44 9.01 -1.72
N LYS A 18 -19.19 10.12 -1.83
CA LYS A 18 -18.64 11.44 -2.13
C LYS A 18 -17.81 11.96 -0.96
N GLU A 19 -18.38 12.01 0.25
CA GLU A 19 -17.69 12.48 1.45
C GLU A 19 -16.42 11.66 1.76
N CYS A 20 -16.46 10.35 1.51
CA CYS A 20 -15.27 9.49 1.67
C CYS A 20 -14.16 9.85 0.67
N LYS A 21 -14.51 10.09 -0.60
CA LYS A 21 -13.55 10.49 -1.63
C LYS A 21 -13.00 11.89 -1.39
N ASP A 22 -13.83 12.81 -0.89
CA ASP A 22 -13.41 14.16 -0.51
C ASP A 22 -12.41 14.15 0.66
N LYS A 23 -12.42 13.09 1.49
CA LYS A 23 -11.39 12.79 2.50
C LYS A 23 -10.12 12.13 1.93
N HIS A 24 -9.97 12.06 0.62
CA HIS A 24 -8.88 11.36 -0.08
C HIS A 24 -8.77 9.86 0.26
N CYS A 25 -9.92 9.22 0.50
CA CYS A 25 -10.00 7.79 0.81
C CYS A 25 -10.74 7.00 -0.26
N CYS A 26 -10.61 5.67 -0.17
CA CYS A 26 -11.32 4.74 -1.04
C CYS A 26 -12.68 4.39 -0.45
N PHE A 27 -13.68 4.23 -1.32
CA PHE A 27 -15.02 3.79 -0.95
C PHE A 27 -15.39 2.51 -1.68
N ASP A 28 -15.83 1.49 -0.94
CA ASP A 28 -16.41 0.25 -1.48
C ASP A 28 -17.38 -0.37 -0.46
N ASN A 29 -18.67 -0.37 -0.81
CA ASN A 29 -19.77 -0.92 -0.02
C ASN A 29 -20.23 -2.32 -0.49
N THR A 30 -19.52 -2.96 -1.42
CA THR A 30 -19.89 -4.28 -1.94
C THR A 30 -19.62 -5.41 -0.94
N VAL A 31 -18.70 -5.20 0.01
CA VAL A 31 -18.32 -6.16 1.05
C VAL A 31 -18.91 -5.73 2.40
N ARG A 32 -19.61 -6.64 3.08
CA ARG A 32 -20.19 -6.40 4.42
C ARG A 32 -19.19 -6.76 5.52
N GLY A 33 -19.37 -6.19 6.71
CA GLY A 33 -18.54 -6.51 7.89
C GLY A 33 -17.13 -5.90 7.86
N VAL A 34 -16.84 -5.02 6.91
CA VAL A 34 -15.57 -4.29 6.78
C VAL A 34 -15.85 -2.79 6.59
N PRO A 35 -14.87 -1.90 6.86
CA PRO A 35 -15.04 -0.48 6.59
C PRO A 35 -15.32 -0.22 5.10
N TRP A 36 -16.38 0.53 4.82
CA TRP A 36 -16.72 0.95 3.45
C TRP A 36 -15.90 2.14 2.99
N CYS A 37 -15.59 3.06 3.89
CA CYS A 37 -14.63 4.13 3.65
C CYS A 37 -13.31 3.77 4.32
N PHE A 38 -12.25 3.61 3.53
CA PHE A 38 -10.96 3.12 4.01
C PHE A 38 -9.79 3.84 3.35
N HIS A 39 -8.66 3.87 4.06
CA HIS A 39 -7.42 4.40 3.49
C HIS A 39 -6.99 3.55 2.29
N ALA A 40 -6.50 4.22 1.24
CA ALA A 40 -5.81 3.54 0.15
C ALA A 40 -4.59 2.78 0.70
N GLU A 41 -4.16 1.73 0.01
CA GLU A 41 -2.84 1.17 0.32
C GLU A 41 -1.83 2.31 0.14
N PRO A 42 -0.88 2.47 1.08
CA PRO A 42 0.18 3.46 0.91
C PRO A 42 0.88 3.15 -0.40
N VAL A 43 0.64 4.01 -1.39
CA VAL A 43 1.45 4.02 -2.60
C VAL A 43 2.80 4.51 -2.12
N ILE A 44 3.76 3.59 -2.03
CA ILE A 44 5.16 4.01 -1.92
C ILE A 44 5.45 4.65 -3.27
N LEU A 45 5.24 5.96 -3.33
CA LEU A 45 5.65 6.79 -4.46
C LEU A 45 7.16 6.69 -4.50
N SER A 46 7.66 5.73 -5.28
CA SER A 46 9.06 5.50 -5.57
C SER A 46 9.66 6.62 -6.44
N GLU A 47 9.19 7.86 -6.32
CA GLU A 47 9.78 8.97 -7.07
C GLU A 47 11.24 9.17 -6.66
N THR A 48 11.60 8.75 -5.44
CA THR A 48 13.00 8.60 -5.03
C THR A 48 13.19 7.22 -4.38
N CYS A 49 13.98 6.34 -4.99
CA CYS A 49 14.41 5.08 -4.36
C CYS A 49 15.40 5.27 -3.19
N GLN A 50 15.34 6.44 -2.55
CA GLN A 50 16.22 6.89 -1.48
C GLN A 50 15.53 6.60 -0.15
N VAL A 51 15.51 5.32 0.25
CA VAL A 51 14.96 4.89 1.53
C VAL A 51 16.09 4.25 2.35
N GLU A 52 16.23 4.69 3.59
CA GLU A 52 17.19 4.12 4.54
C GLU A 52 16.92 2.61 4.70
N PRO A 53 17.94 1.74 4.62
CA PRO A 53 17.78 0.28 4.65
C PRO A 53 16.84 -0.28 5.72
N HIS A 54 16.91 0.20 6.96
CA HIS A 54 16.06 -0.28 8.06
C HIS A 54 14.63 0.27 8.03
N GLN A 55 14.39 1.35 7.29
CA GLN A 55 13.05 1.90 7.05
C GLN A 55 12.35 1.32 5.81
N ARG A 56 13.04 0.47 5.04
CA ARG A 56 12.46 -0.20 3.87
C ARG A 56 11.27 -1.06 4.25
N ARG A 57 10.14 -0.81 3.60
CA ARG A 57 8.93 -1.62 3.75
C ARG A 57 8.90 -2.68 2.65
N ASN A 58 8.73 -3.94 3.00
CA ASN A 58 8.76 -5.02 2.02
C ASN A 58 7.62 -4.87 0.97
N CYS A 59 7.99 -4.77 -0.30
CA CYS A 59 7.09 -4.71 -1.45
C CYS A 59 7.09 -6.01 -2.31
N GLY A 60 7.88 -7.02 -1.93
CA GLY A 60 8.08 -8.24 -2.71
C GLY A 60 7.98 -9.54 -1.89
N HIS A 61 8.41 -10.64 -2.52
CA HIS A 61 8.63 -11.93 -1.85
C HIS A 61 10.14 -12.21 -1.73
N PRO A 62 10.58 -13.16 -0.88
CA PRO A 62 12.00 -13.38 -0.56
C PRO A 62 12.93 -13.69 -1.75
N SER A 63 12.36 -14.10 -2.89
CA SER A 63 13.09 -14.48 -4.12
C SER A 63 12.73 -13.61 -5.32
N ILE A 64 12.15 -12.42 -5.11
CA ILE A 64 11.72 -11.54 -6.19
C ILE A 64 12.92 -11.04 -6.99
N THR A 65 12.81 -11.03 -8.31
CA THR A 65 13.84 -10.43 -9.17
C THR A 65 13.75 -8.90 -9.16
N ALA A 66 14.86 -8.23 -9.50
CA ALA A 66 14.86 -6.77 -9.66
C ALA A 66 13.85 -6.29 -10.70
N LYS A 67 13.61 -7.10 -11.75
CA LYS A 67 12.64 -6.79 -12.80
C LYS A 67 11.21 -6.86 -12.27
N GLU A 68 10.84 -7.97 -11.64
CA GLU A 68 9.49 -8.13 -11.06
C GLU A 68 9.20 -7.07 -9.99
N CYS A 69 10.18 -6.70 -9.18
CA CYS A 69 10.02 -5.64 -8.19
C CYS A 69 9.68 -4.28 -8.83
N LYS A 70 10.40 -3.91 -9.90
CA LYS A 70 10.16 -2.68 -10.65
C LYS A 70 8.83 -2.70 -11.40
N GLU A 71 8.41 -3.85 -11.93
CA GLU A 71 7.10 -4.02 -12.58
C GLU A 71 5.94 -3.83 -11.60
N LYS A 72 6.16 -4.11 -10.31
CA LYS A 72 5.20 -3.80 -9.23
C LYS A 72 5.20 -2.32 -8.81
N GLY A 73 6.05 -1.49 -9.41
CA GLY A 73 6.18 -0.07 -9.09
C GLY A 73 7.00 0.24 -7.84
N CYS A 74 7.90 -0.68 -7.46
CA CYS A 74 8.76 -0.55 -6.27
C CYS A 74 10.25 -0.44 -6.64
N CYS A 75 11.05 -0.12 -5.64
CA CYS A 75 12.50 0.00 -5.72
C CYS A 75 13.18 -1.33 -5.38
N PHE A 76 14.32 -1.57 -6.02
CA PHE A 76 15.14 -2.75 -5.75
C PHE A 76 16.57 -2.35 -5.37
N ASP A 77 17.04 -2.83 -4.22
CA ASP A 77 18.43 -2.72 -3.80
C ASP A 77 18.83 -3.90 -2.90
N ASN A 78 19.78 -4.70 -3.39
CA ASN A 78 20.34 -5.88 -2.71
C ASN A 78 21.74 -5.65 -2.13
N THR A 79 22.22 -4.41 -2.08
CA THR A 79 23.56 -4.08 -1.55
C THR A 79 23.64 -4.24 -0.02
N VAL A 80 22.52 -4.13 0.69
CA VAL A 80 22.42 -4.29 2.15
C VAL A 80 21.72 -5.60 2.50
N ARG A 81 22.29 -6.36 3.43
CA ARG A 81 21.73 -7.65 3.91
C ARG A 81 20.83 -7.44 5.12
N GLY A 82 19.90 -8.38 5.34
CA GLY A 82 19.02 -8.36 6.51
C GLY A 82 17.86 -7.35 6.43
N VAL A 83 17.67 -6.73 5.27
CA VAL A 83 16.59 -5.78 4.98
C VAL A 83 15.85 -6.19 3.71
N PRO A 84 14.61 -5.72 3.47
CA PRO A 84 13.90 -5.97 2.23
C PRO A 84 14.66 -5.41 1.02
N TRP A 85 14.91 -6.27 0.02
CA TRP A 85 15.54 -5.83 -1.22
C TRP A 85 14.56 -5.20 -2.19
N CYS A 86 13.30 -5.61 -2.17
CA CYS A 86 12.21 -4.97 -2.88
C CYS A 86 11.39 -4.13 -1.89
N PHE A 87 11.37 -2.81 -2.07
CA PHE A 87 10.75 -1.86 -1.15
C PHE A 87 10.01 -0.74 -1.86
#